data_AF-A0A7J3FD99-F1
#
_entry.id   AF-A0A7J3FD99-F1
#
_cell.length_a   1.000
_cell.length_b   1.000
_cell.length_c   1.000
_cell.angle_alpha   90.00
_cell.angle_beta   90.00
_cell.angle_gamma   90.00
#
_symmetry.space_group_name_H-M   'P 1'
#
loop_
_entity.id
_entity.type
_entity.pdbx_description
1 polymer ?
#
loop_
_entity_poly.entity_id
_entity_poly.type
_entity_poly.pdbx_seq_one_letter_code
_entity_poly.pdbx_strand_id
1 'polypeptide(L)' 'MGRVTSSIKRVLLVARRPTPQEFRESVKISGLIILLVGAVAFLFKILGSILAGVV' A
#
# COMPACT_ATOMS: atom_id res chain seq x y z
N MET A 1 -1.85 16.65 -28.57
CA MET A 1 -2.21 15.79 -27.42
C MET A 1 -2.65 14.36 -27.77
N GLY A 2 -3.09 14.01 -28.99
CA GLY A 2 -3.76 12.72 -29.25
C GLY A 2 -2.91 11.43 -29.27
N ARG A 3 -1.60 11.51 -29.53
CA ARG A 3 -0.75 10.29 -29.64
C ARG A 3 -0.54 9.58 -28.30
N VAL A 4 -0.35 10.35 -27.22
CA VAL A 4 -0.10 9.80 -25.88
C VAL A 4 -1.31 9.01 -25.36
N THR A 5 -2.51 9.54 -25.57
CA THR A 5 -3.76 8.88 -25.15
C THR A 5 -4.00 7.56 -25.88
N SER A 6 -3.65 7.49 -27.16
CA SER A 6 -3.73 6.27 -27.96
C SER A 6 -2.78 5.18 -27.43
N SER A 7 -1.55 5.54 -27.10
CA SER A 7 -0.56 4.62 -26.50
C SER A 7 -0.99 4.11 -25.13
N ILE A 8 -1.51 4.98 -24.25
CA ILE A 8 -2.02 4.59 -22.93
C ILE A 8 -3.19 3.60 -23.07
N LYS A 9 -4.13 3.86 -23.99
CA LYS A 9 -5.26 2.96 -24.26
C LYS A 9 -4.78 1.56 -24.67
N ARG A 10 -3.73 1.48 -25.49
CA ARG A 10 -3.14 0.19 -25.90
C ARG A 10 -2.56 -0.59 -24.71
N VAL A 11 -1.87 0.09 -23.80
CA VAL A 11 -1.30 -0.55 -22.60
C VAL A 11 -2.40 -1.05 -21.66
N LEU A 12 -3.45 -0.25 -21.43
CA LEU A 12 -4.57 -0.63 -20.57
C LEU A 12 -5.37 -1.82 -21.12
N LEU A 13 -5.44 -1.98 -22.44
CA LEU A 13 -6.10 -3.12 -23.07
C LEU A 13 -5.29 -4.43 -22.96
N VAL A 14 -3.97 -4.34 -22.79
CA VAL A 14 -3.08 -5.50 -22.60
C VAL A 14 -2.97 -5.89 -21.13
N ALA A 15 -3.16 -4.94 -20.21
CA ALA A 15 -3.09 -5.20 -18.77
C ALA A 15 -4.23 -6.15 -18.33
N ARG A 16 -3.85 -7.30 -17.78
CA ARG A 16 -4.80 -8.25 -17.17
C ARG A 16 -5.37 -7.67 -15.88
N ARG A 17 -6.70 -7.67 -15.76
CA ARG A 17 -7.33 -7.41 -14.45
C ARG A 17 -7.07 -8.60 -13.53
N PRO A 18 -6.64 -8.37 -12.28
CA PRO A 18 -6.40 -9.44 -11.33
C PRO A 18 -7.71 -10.18 -11.01
N THR A 19 -7.61 -11.48 -10.73
CA THR A 19 -8.76 -12.24 -10.25
C THR A 19 -9.11 -11.84 -8.81
N PRO A 20 -10.36 -12.08 -8.35
CA PRO A 20 -10.72 -11.83 -6.96
C PRO A 20 -9.82 -12.57 -5.95
N GLN A 21 -9.33 -13.75 -6.31
CA GLN A 21 -8.41 -14.55 -5.50
C GLN A 21 -7.03 -13.88 -5.40
N GLU A 22 -6.43 -13.51 -6.54
CA GLU A 22 -5.14 -12.81 -6.59
C GLU A 22 -5.18 -11.48 -5.85
N PHE A 23 -6.29 -10.74 -5.98
CA PHE A 23 -6.50 -9.49 -5.26
C PHE A 23 -6.57 -9.73 -3.75
N ARG A 24 -7.34 -10.74 -3.31
CA ARG A 24 -7.49 -11.05 -1.89
C ARG A 24 -6.17 -11.47 -1.25
N GLU A 25 -5.36 -12.26 -1.94
CA GLU A 25 -4.03 -12.66 -1.46
C GLU A 25 -3.09 -11.46 -1.37
N SER A 26 -3.06 -10.62 -2.41
CA SER A 26 -2.25 -9.41 -2.44
C SER A 26 -2.63 -8.43 -1.32
N VAL A 27 -3.93 -8.24 -1.07
CA VAL A 27 -4.43 -7.36 0.00
C VAL A 27 -4.10 -7.90 1.38
N LYS A 28 -4.21 -9.21 1.61
CA LYS A 28 -3.84 -9.82 2.90
C LYS A 28 -2.37 -9.58 3.23
N ILE A 29 -1.48 -9.82 2.27
CA ILE A 29 -0.04 -9.65 2.46
C ILE A 29 0.29 -8.17 2.67
N SER A 30 -0.21 -7.30 1.79
CA SER A 30 0.03 -5.85 1.89
C SER A 30 -0.51 -5.27 3.19
N GLY A 31 -1.72 -5.67 3.60
CA GLY A 31 -2.35 -5.24 4.84
C GLY A 31 -1.56 -5.68 6.08
N LEU A 32 -1.00 -6.90 6.06
CA LEU A 32 -0.16 -7.39 7.16
C LEU A 32 1.13 -6.56 7.29
N ILE A 33 1.78 -6.21 6.18
CA ILE A 33 2.98 -5.38 6.17
C ILE A 33 2.68 -3.98 6.70
N ILE A 34 1.61 -3.35 6.21
CA ILE A 34 1.20 -2.01 6.66
C ILE A 34 0.92 -2.02 8.17
N LEU A 35 0.23 -3.04 8.67
CA LEU A 35 -0.08 -3.18 10.08
C LEU A 35 1.17 -3.34 10.93
N LEU A 36 2.10 -4.21 10.52
CA LEU A 36 3.36 -4.45 11.25
C LEU A 36 4.22 -3.19 11.33
N VAL A 37 4.44 -2.51 10.20
CA VAL A 37 5.25 -1.30 10.14
C VAL A 37 4.60 -0.17 10.95
N GLY A 38 3.28 0.00 10.81
CA GLY A 38 2.52 0.99 11.57
C GLY A 38 2.57 0.73 13.08
N ALA A 39 2.43 -0.52 13.50
CA ALA A 39 2.51 -0.91 14.91
C ALA A 39 3.89 -0.62 15.51
N VAL A 40 4.97 -0.97 14.80
CA VAL A 40 6.34 -0.70 15.25
C VAL A 40 6.59 0.80 15.37
N ALA A 41 6.22 1.59 14.36
CA ALA A 41 6.36 3.04 14.40
C ALA A 41 5.55 3.68 15.55
N PHE A 42 4.34 3.17 15.80
CA PHE A 42 3.50 3.60 16.90
C PHE A 42 4.11 3.30 18.26
N LEU A 43 4.67 2.11 18.45
CA LEU A 43 5.38 1.73 19.67
C LEU A 43 6.56 2.65 19.95
N PHE A 44 7.39 2.93 18.94
CA PHE A 44 8.51 3.87 19.10
C PHE A 44 8.03 5.28 19.44
N LYS A 45 6.93 5.75 18.84
CA LYS A 45 6.38 7.07 19.13
C LYS A 45 5.86 7.16 20.56
N ILE A 46 5.14 6.14 21.03
CA ILE A 46 4.69 6.08 22.43
C ILE A 46 5.88 6.09 23.39
N LEU A 47 6.85 5.21 23.17
CA LEU A 47 8.03 5.13 24.03
C LEU A 47 8.80 6.45 24.05
N GLY A 48 8.96 7.09 22.89
CA GLY A 48 9.55 8.42 22.78
C GLY A 48 8.77 9.48 23.55
N SER A 49 7.44 9.49 23.45
CA SER A 49 6.59 10.44 24.18
C SER A 49 6.66 10.26 25.70
N ILE A 50 6.70 9.01 26.19
CA ILE A 50 6.84 8.69 27.61
C ILE A 50 8.21 9.14 28.12
N LEU A 51 9.30 8.83 27.39
CA LEU A 51 10.65 9.26 27.77
C LEU A 51 10.83 10.77 27.73
N ALA A 52 10.13 11.46 26.83
CA ALA A 52 10.12 12.92 26.75
C ALA A 52 9.27 13.60 27.84
N GLY A 53 8.55 12.84 28.67
CA GLY A 53 7.70 13.37 29.74
C GLY A 53 6.52 14.22 29.25
N VAL A 54 6.14 14.03 27.98
CA VAL A 54 4.99 14.73 27.34
C VAL A 54 3.66 14.04 27.70
N VAL A 55 3.75 12.79 28.14
CA VAL A 55 2.66 11.95 28.68
C VAL A 55 3.04 11.51 30.08
#